data_AF-A0A0T9RA71-F1
#
_entry.id   AF-A0A0T9RA71-F1
#
_cell.length_a   1.000
_cell.length_b   1.000
_cell.length_c   1.000
_cell.angle_alpha   90.00
_cell.angle_beta   90.00
_cell.angle_gamma   90.00
#
_symmetry.space_group_name_H-M   'P 1'
#
loop_
_entity.id
_entity.type
_entity.pdbx_description
1 polymer ?
#
loop_
_entity_poly.entity_id
_entity_poly.type
_entity_poly.pdbx_seq_one_letter_code
_entity_poly.pdbx_strand_id
1 'polypeptide(L)'
;MTNSIEQAWDLAKQRFAAVGVDVDAALTRLDTLPVSMHCWQGDDVTGFEDPDGVLTGGIQATGNYPGKARNATELRSDLELALALIPGPKRLNLHAIYLESDTPVARNKIEPRHFSHWVAWAKKHQLGLDFNPSCFSHPLSADGFTLSHADPEIRQFWIEHCQASRRVSAYFGEQLGTPSVMNIWIPDGMKDTPIDRLAPRQRLLSALDEVISEKLNPAHHIDAVESKLFGIGAESYTVGSNEFYMGYAASRQTALCLDAGHFHPTEVISDKISSAMLYVPRLLLHVSRPVRWDSDHVVLLDDETQAIASEIIRHNLFDRVHIGLDFFDASINRIAAWVIGTRNMKKALLRALLEPTDMLRQLELRGDYTARLALLEEQKSLPWQAIWEGYCQRNDVPVDARWLDAVREYEQQTLSQR
;
A
#
# COMPACT_ATOMS: atom_id res chain seq x y z
N MET A 1 15.27 -13.08 -37.70
CA MET A 1 13.97 -12.39 -37.57
C MET A 1 14.00 -11.70 -36.23
N THR A 2 14.11 -10.37 -36.21
CA THR A 2 14.07 -9.59 -34.96
C THR A 2 12.71 -9.81 -34.29
N ASN A 3 12.72 -9.92 -32.96
CA ASN A 3 11.53 -10.17 -32.15
C ASN A 3 10.53 -9.02 -32.35
N SER A 4 9.23 -9.29 -32.53
CA SER A 4 8.22 -8.24 -32.75
C SER A 4 8.17 -7.21 -31.61
N ILE A 5 8.54 -7.64 -30.39
CA ILE A 5 8.66 -6.77 -29.20
C ILE A 5 9.84 -5.79 -29.35
N GLU A 6 10.98 -6.24 -29.89
CA GLU A 6 12.17 -5.41 -30.10
C GLU A 6 11.89 -4.32 -31.14
N GLN A 7 11.19 -4.67 -32.22
CA GLN A 7 10.78 -3.69 -33.23
C GLN A 7 9.80 -2.65 -32.67
N ALA A 8 8.81 -3.07 -31.89
CA ALA A 8 7.86 -2.17 -31.23
C ALA A 8 8.57 -1.25 -30.23
N TRP A 9 9.52 -1.80 -29.46
CA TRP A 9 10.36 -1.07 -28.53
C TRP A 9 11.17 0.02 -29.23
N ASP A 10 11.87 -0.29 -30.32
CA ASP A 10 12.71 0.67 -31.05
C ASP A 10 11.88 1.83 -31.64
N LEU A 11 10.72 1.52 -32.21
CA LEU A 11 9.78 2.53 -32.71
C LEU A 11 9.25 3.42 -31.57
N ALA A 12 8.87 2.83 -30.44
CA ALA A 12 8.41 3.58 -29.29
C ALA A 12 9.50 4.48 -28.71
N LYS A 13 10.74 3.98 -28.61
CA LYS A 13 11.90 4.76 -28.17
C LYS A 13 12.13 5.99 -29.05
N GLN A 14 12.03 5.85 -30.38
CA GLN A 14 12.11 6.99 -31.30
C GLN A 14 10.96 7.99 -31.08
N ARG A 15 9.74 7.50 -30.86
CA ARG A 15 8.55 8.35 -30.61
C ARG A 15 8.66 9.15 -29.32
N PHE A 16 9.19 8.55 -28.24
CA PHE A 16 9.43 9.26 -26.98
C PHE A 16 10.62 10.23 -27.09
N ALA A 17 11.68 9.86 -27.78
CA ALA A 17 12.79 10.77 -28.05
C ALA A 17 12.34 12.03 -28.81
N ALA A 18 11.38 11.90 -29.73
CA ALA A 18 10.82 13.04 -30.48
C ALA A 18 10.07 14.06 -29.60
N VAL A 19 9.59 13.65 -28.42
CA VAL A 19 8.99 14.54 -27.41
C VAL A 19 9.94 14.86 -26.24
N GLY A 20 11.23 14.56 -26.40
CA GLY A 20 12.27 14.88 -25.42
C GLY A 20 12.34 13.95 -24.21
N VAL A 21 11.80 12.72 -24.32
CA VAL A 21 11.76 11.72 -23.24
C VAL A 21 12.81 10.64 -23.49
N ASP A 22 13.68 10.41 -22.50
CA ASP A 22 14.64 9.30 -22.48
C ASP A 22 14.02 8.07 -21.81
N VAL A 23 13.70 7.07 -22.63
CA VAL A 23 13.11 5.81 -22.21
C VAL A 23 14.04 4.98 -21.31
N ASP A 24 15.35 4.97 -21.56
CA ASP A 24 16.27 4.15 -20.76
C ASP A 24 16.47 4.77 -19.38
N ALA A 25 16.48 6.10 -19.29
CA ALA A 25 16.45 6.81 -18.02
C ALA A 25 15.14 6.56 -17.25
N ALA A 26 14.00 6.56 -17.94
CA ALA A 26 12.71 6.23 -17.34
C ALA A 26 12.69 4.82 -16.75
N LEU A 27 13.20 3.81 -17.47
CA LEU A 27 13.27 2.44 -16.94
C LEU A 27 14.24 2.31 -15.76
N THR A 28 15.42 2.94 -15.85
CA THR A 28 16.38 2.96 -14.74
C THR A 28 15.75 3.57 -13.48
N ARG A 29 14.93 4.62 -13.64
CA ARG A 29 14.19 5.21 -12.53
C ARG A 29 13.11 4.25 -12.01
N LEU A 30 12.35 3.59 -12.89
CA LEU A 30 11.30 2.64 -12.48
C LEU A 30 11.85 1.48 -11.63
N ASP A 31 13.09 1.05 -11.90
CA ASP A 31 13.81 0.04 -11.11
C ASP A 31 14.15 0.48 -9.69
N THR A 32 13.98 1.76 -9.36
CA THR A 32 14.17 2.31 -8.00
C THR A 32 12.86 2.57 -7.25
N LEU A 33 11.70 2.30 -7.87
CA LEU A 33 10.38 2.60 -7.30
C LEU A 33 9.68 1.32 -6.81
N PRO A 34 9.94 0.88 -5.56
CA PRO A 34 9.26 -0.28 -5.01
C PRO A 34 7.77 -0.01 -4.84
N VAL A 35 6.97 -1.06 -5.08
CA VAL A 35 5.57 -1.10 -4.65
C VAL A 35 5.47 -2.13 -3.52
N SER A 36 4.98 -1.70 -2.36
CA SER A 36 4.77 -2.57 -1.20
C SER A 36 3.43 -3.29 -1.32
N MET A 37 3.50 -4.59 -1.57
CA MET A 37 2.33 -5.45 -1.70
C MET A 37 1.81 -5.79 -0.31
N HIS A 38 0.54 -5.60 -0.04
CA HIS A 38 -0.08 -5.99 1.21
C HIS A 38 -0.22 -7.51 1.34
N CYS A 39 0.13 -8.07 2.49
CA CYS A 39 0.05 -9.52 2.69
C CYS A 39 -1.39 -10.04 2.82
N TRP A 40 -2.32 -9.19 3.24
CA TRP A 40 -3.66 -9.62 3.66
C TRP A 40 -4.63 -9.96 2.54
N GLN A 41 -4.30 -9.61 1.29
CA GLN A 41 -5.07 -10.08 0.14
C GLN A 41 -4.94 -11.60 -0.05
N GLY A 42 -3.90 -12.25 0.49
CA GLY A 42 -3.69 -13.68 0.29
C GLY A 42 -4.65 -14.57 1.09
N ASP A 43 -5.23 -14.04 2.16
CA ASP A 43 -6.03 -14.80 3.12
C ASP A 43 -7.24 -14.03 3.64
N ASP A 44 -7.70 -13.00 2.93
CA ASP A 44 -8.88 -12.19 3.29
C ASP A 44 -8.76 -11.51 4.65
N VAL A 45 -7.55 -11.06 5.01
CA VAL A 45 -7.26 -10.40 6.29
C VAL A 45 -7.52 -11.32 7.51
N THR A 46 -7.45 -12.65 7.32
CA THR A 46 -7.66 -13.61 8.41
C THR A 46 -6.50 -13.56 9.41
N GLY A 47 -5.26 -13.53 8.93
CA GLY A 47 -4.07 -13.68 9.77
C GLY A 47 -3.88 -15.10 10.30
N PHE A 48 -2.91 -15.27 11.19
CA PHE A 48 -2.51 -16.58 11.75
C PHE A 48 -2.66 -16.66 13.27
N GLU A 49 -3.11 -15.59 13.92
CA GLU A 49 -3.38 -15.61 15.38
C GLU A 49 -4.68 -16.34 15.74
N ASP A 50 -5.73 -16.19 14.93
CA ASP A 50 -7.05 -16.80 15.12
C ASP A 50 -7.69 -17.08 13.76
N PRO A 51 -7.36 -18.22 13.11
CA PRO A 51 -7.86 -18.55 11.76
C PRO A 51 -9.38 -18.71 11.66
N ASP A 52 -10.05 -18.95 12.79
CA ASP A 52 -11.50 -19.06 12.89
C ASP A 52 -12.18 -17.71 13.23
N GLY A 53 -11.38 -16.67 13.47
CA GLY A 53 -11.81 -15.33 13.78
C GLY A 53 -12.56 -14.67 12.62
N VAL A 54 -13.50 -13.79 12.96
CA VAL A 54 -14.27 -13.01 11.98
C VAL A 54 -13.58 -11.66 11.77
N LEU A 55 -13.46 -11.24 10.52
CA LEU A 55 -12.98 -9.90 10.18
C LEU A 55 -13.94 -8.83 10.72
N THR A 56 -13.41 -7.88 11.50
CA THR A 56 -14.14 -6.76 12.10
C THR A 56 -13.36 -5.45 11.95
N GLY A 57 -13.82 -4.37 12.57
CA GLY A 57 -13.17 -3.04 12.48
C GLY A 57 -13.70 -2.17 11.34
N GLY A 58 -14.79 -2.57 10.70
CA GLY A 58 -15.46 -1.81 9.65
C GLY A 58 -14.87 -1.96 8.25
N ILE A 59 -14.00 -2.95 8.08
CA ILE A 59 -13.53 -3.47 6.79
C ILE A 59 -14.11 -4.86 6.52
N GLN A 60 -14.27 -5.22 5.25
CA GLN A 60 -14.84 -6.52 4.87
C GLN A 60 -14.24 -7.04 3.56
N ALA A 61 -13.70 -8.25 3.58
CA ALA A 61 -13.38 -8.98 2.36
C ALA A 61 -14.66 -9.58 1.76
N THR A 62 -15.00 -9.17 0.54
CA THR A 62 -16.24 -9.60 -0.12
C THR A 62 -15.96 -10.61 -1.23
N GLY A 63 -16.63 -11.75 -1.15
CA GLY A 63 -16.48 -12.87 -2.08
C GLY A 63 -16.05 -14.15 -1.37
N ASN A 64 -16.24 -15.29 -2.02
CA ASN A 64 -15.94 -16.62 -1.48
C ASN A 64 -15.08 -17.43 -2.46
N TYR A 65 -14.13 -16.78 -3.14
CA TYR A 65 -13.26 -17.46 -4.09
C TYR A 65 -12.36 -18.46 -3.34
N PRO A 66 -12.24 -19.72 -3.80
CA PRO A 66 -11.50 -20.76 -3.08
C PRO A 66 -9.98 -20.51 -3.08
N GLY A 67 -9.24 -21.32 -2.33
CA GLY A 67 -7.78 -21.32 -2.36
C GLY A 67 -7.11 -20.18 -1.61
N LYS A 68 -7.78 -19.56 -0.62
CA LYS A 68 -7.12 -18.60 0.27
C LYS A 68 -5.99 -19.27 1.05
N ALA A 69 -4.90 -18.56 1.30
CA ALA A 69 -3.84 -19.05 2.17
C ALA A 69 -4.37 -19.23 3.61
N ARG A 70 -3.94 -20.28 4.29
CA ARG A 70 -4.40 -20.62 5.66
C ARG A 70 -3.28 -20.56 6.70
N ASN A 71 -2.04 -20.32 6.25
CA ASN A 71 -0.86 -20.20 7.08
C ASN A 71 0.26 -19.47 6.33
N ALA A 72 1.32 -19.08 7.05
CA ALA A 72 2.44 -18.32 6.51
C ALA A 72 3.18 -19.03 5.36
N THR A 73 3.25 -20.36 5.37
CA THR A 73 3.92 -21.13 4.30
C THR A 73 3.11 -21.08 3.00
N GLU A 74 1.81 -21.27 3.09
CA GLU A 74 0.90 -21.10 1.96
C GLU A 74 0.98 -19.67 1.42
N LEU A 75 0.87 -18.68 2.30
CA LEU A 75 0.90 -17.26 1.92
C LEU A 75 2.22 -16.87 1.22
N ARG A 76 3.37 -17.34 1.73
CA ARG A 76 4.66 -17.12 1.07
C ARG A 76 4.73 -17.77 -0.31
N SER A 77 4.16 -18.97 -0.49
CA SER A 77 4.15 -19.62 -1.80
C SER A 77 3.27 -18.87 -2.81
N ASP A 78 2.10 -18.39 -2.36
CA ASP A 78 1.20 -17.59 -3.18
C ASP A 78 1.85 -16.24 -3.58
N LEU A 79 2.54 -15.60 -2.63
CA LEU A 79 3.34 -14.40 -2.86
C LEU A 79 4.49 -14.67 -3.82
N GLU A 80 5.23 -15.77 -3.69
CA GLU A 80 6.31 -16.14 -4.61
C GLU A 80 5.84 -16.22 -6.06
N LEU A 81 4.66 -16.80 -6.31
CA LEU A 81 4.08 -16.78 -7.65
C LEU A 81 3.75 -15.36 -8.11
N ALA A 82 3.10 -14.54 -7.26
CA ALA A 82 2.80 -13.16 -7.61
C ALA A 82 4.08 -12.37 -7.96
N LEU A 83 5.13 -12.50 -7.13
CA LEU A 83 6.42 -11.83 -7.30
C LEU A 83 7.08 -12.20 -8.64
N ALA A 84 6.97 -13.46 -9.06
CA ALA A 84 7.51 -13.96 -10.34
C ALA A 84 6.77 -13.42 -11.57
N LEU A 85 5.56 -12.87 -11.40
CA LEU A 85 4.73 -12.33 -12.49
C LEU A 85 4.74 -10.79 -12.56
N ILE A 86 5.41 -10.13 -11.61
CA ILE A 86 5.43 -8.67 -11.47
C ILE A 86 6.88 -8.16 -11.64
N PRO A 87 7.16 -7.27 -12.61
CA PRO A 87 8.53 -6.82 -12.88
C PRO A 87 9.05 -5.84 -11.84
N GLY A 88 10.37 -5.79 -11.66
CA GLY A 88 11.06 -4.76 -10.88
C GLY A 88 10.90 -4.85 -9.36
N PRO A 89 11.24 -3.75 -8.65
CA PRO A 89 11.36 -3.73 -7.19
C PRO A 89 10.01 -3.84 -6.50
N LYS A 90 9.97 -4.61 -5.41
CA LYS A 90 8.77 -4.88 -4.62
C LYS A 90 9.15 -4.88 -3.13
N ARG A 91 8.16 -4.65 -2.27
CA ARG A 91 8.23 -4.87 -0.83
C ARG A 91 7.01 -5.68 -0.41
N LEU A 92 7.02 -6.21 0.81
CA LEU A 92 5.86 -6.84 1.42
C LEU A 92 5.46 -6.04 2.67
N ASN A 93 4.19 -5.65 2.74
CA ASN A 93 3.60 -4.99 3.90
C ASN A 93 2.88 -6.03 4.76
N LEU A 94 3.34 -6.20 6.01
CA LEU A 94 2.85 -7.22 6.94
C LEU A 94 1.96 -6.60 8.01
N HIS A 95 0.92 -7.32 8.42
CA HIS A 95 0.17 -7.01 9.64
C HIS A 95 0.68 -7.84 10.82
N ALA A 96 0.50 -7.34 12.05
CA ALA A 96 0.89 -8.05 13.27
C ALA A 96 0.23 -9.43 13.42
N ILE A 97 -1.01 -9.60 12.95
CA ILE A 97 -1.71 -10.89 12.95
C ILE A 97 -1.05 -11.96 12.05
N TYR A 98 -0.06 -11.60 11.22
CA TYR A 98 0.69 -12.54 10.37
C TYR A 98 1.95 -13.09 11.07
N LEU A 99 2.03 -12.93 12.39
CA LEU A 99 3.09 -13.53 13.20
C LEU A 99 3.11 -15.06 13.06
N GLU A 100 4.29 -15.65 13.26
CA GLU A 100 4.47 -17.10 13.34
C GLU A 100 4.87 -17.49 14.78
N SER A 101 4.07 -18.33 15.42
CA SER A 101 4.32 -18.85 16.76
C SER A 101 3.60 -20.18 16.96
N ASP A 102 4.23 -21.12 17.68
CA ASP A 102 3.62 -22.40 18.05
C ASP A 102 2.57 -22.24 19.17
N THR A 103 2.60 -21.11 19.87
CA THR A 103 1.68 -20.79 20.97
C THR A 103 1.01 -19.45 20.74
N PRO A 104 -0.24 -19.25 21.19
CA PRO A 104 -0.90 -17.95 21.10
C PRO A 104 -0.07 -16.86 21.78
N VAL A 105 0.13 -15.74 21.09
CA VAL A 105 0.86 -14.57 21.62
C VAL A 105 -0.13 -13.42 21.70
N ALA A 106 -0.29 -12.85 22.89
CA ALA A 106 -1.08 -11.63 23.05
C ALA A 106 -0.48 -10.51 22.21
N ARG A 107 -1.31 -9.72 21.51
CA ARG A 107 -0.82 -8.67 20.60
C ARG A 107 0.14 -7.68 21.26
N ASN A 108 -0.09 -7.32 22.52
CA ASN A 108 0.82 -6.45 23.30
C ASN A 108 2.15 -7.10 23.71
N LYS A 109 2.40 -8.36 23.34
CA LYS A 109 3.61 -9.14 23.64
C LYS A 109 4.27 -9.71 22.39
N ILE A 110 3.90 -9.24 21.19
CA ILE A 110 4.63 -9.62 19.98
C ILE A 110 6.08 -9.12 20.04
N GLU A 111 6.98 -9.85 19.42
CA GLU A 111 8.41 -9.60 19.44
C GLU A 111 9.00 -9.89 18.05
N PRO A 112 10.17 -9.32 17.71
CA PRO A 112 10.90 -9.60 16.48
C PRO A 112 11.00 -11.09 16.10
N ARG A 113 11.14 -11.99 17.09
CA ARG A 113 11.29 -13.43 16.86
C ARG A 113 10.07 -14.05 16.14
N HIS A 114 8.86 -13.54 16.36
CA HIS A 114 7.64 -14.05 15.72
C HIS A 114 7.56 -13.68 14.23
N PHE A 115 8.48 -12.86 13.73
CA PHE A 115 8.58 -12.48 12.31
C PHE A 115 9.95 -12.85 11.70
N SER A 116 10.71 -13.70 12.39
CA SER A 116 12.06 -14.09 11.94
C SER A 116 12.05 -14.85 10.62
N HIS A 117 11.05 -15.72 10.41
CA HIS A 117 10.84 -16.43 9.14
C HIS A 117 10.48 -15.48 7.99
N TRP A 118 9.64 -14.46 8.24
CA TRP A 118 9.36 -13.41 7.28
C TRP A 118 10.61 -12.64 6.86
N VAL A 119 11.46 -12.26 7.82
CA VAL A 119 12.74 -11.59 7.52
C VAL A 119 13.67 -12.50 6.71
N ALA A 120 13.79 -13.78 7.09
CA ALA A 120 14.63 -14.73 6.35
C ALA A 120 14.13 -14.92 4.90
N TRP A 121 12.81 -15.03 4.72
CA TRP A 121 12.18 -15.11 3.41
C TRP A 121 12.38 -13.83 2.59
N ALA A 122 12.20 -12.66 3.20
CA ALA A 122 12.41 -11.37 2.55
C ALA A 122 13.86 -11.19 2.08
N LYS A 123 14.86 -11.60 2.90
CA LYS A 123 16.28 -11.61 2.50
C LYS A 123 16.53 -12.48 1.28
N LYS A 124 15.96 -13.70 1.26
CA LYS A 124 16.10 -14.64 0.14
C LYS A 124 15.58 -14.04 -1.18
N HIS A 125 14.48 -13.29 -1.11
CA HIS A 125 13.81 -12.68 -2.27
C HIS A 125 14.15 -11.21 -2.49
N GLN A 126 15.12 -10.66 -1.76
CA GLN A 126 15.58 -9.27 -1.89
C GLN A 126 14.45 -8.24 -1.70
N LEU A 127 13.57 -8.49 -0.73
CA LEU A 127 12.45 -7.62 -0.39
C LEU A 127 12.74 -6.80 0.85
N GLY A 128 12.25 -5.55 0.86
CA GLY A 128 12.02 -4.83 2.11
C GLY A 128 10.69 -5.23 2.74
N LEU A 129 10.56 -5.04 4.06
CA LEU A 129 9.33 -5.30 4.81
C LEU A 129 8.78 -4.01 5.44
N ASP A 130 7.49 -3.76 5.21
CA ASP A 130 6.69 -2.75 5.91
C ASP A 130 5.78 -3.45 6.94
N PHE A 131 5.23 -2.70 7.89
CA PHE A 131 4.55 -3.30 9.03
C PHE A 131 3.33 -2.52 9.52
N ASN A 132 2.45 -3.19 10.28
CA ASN A 132 1.25 -2.58 10.84
C ASN A 132 0.89 -3.26 12.18
N PRO A 133 0.70 -2.54 13.29
CA PRO A 133 -0.14 -3.06 14.37
C PRO A 133 -1.55 -3.36 13.85
N SER A 134 -2.06 -4.55 14.13
CA SER A 134 -3.46 -4.90 13.89
C SER A 134 -4.35 -4.47 15.07
N CYS A 135 -5.18 -3.44 14.91
CA CYS A 135 -6.03 -2.89 15.97
C CYS A 135 -7.52 -3.24 15.81
N PHE A 136 -7.83 -4.39 15.22
CA PHE A 136 -9.18 -4.86 14.88
C PHE A 136 -9.28 -6.39 15.03
N SER A 137 -10.45 -7.02 14.87
CA SER A 137 -10.60 -8.49 14.99
C SER A 137 -10.05 -9.06 16.29
N HIS A 138 -10.34 -8.39 17.40
CA HIS A 138 -9.87 -8.78 18.72
C HIS A 138 -10.92 -8.46 19.78
N PRO A 139 -11.06 -9.28 20.84
CA PRO A 139 -12.02 -9.01 21.92
C PRO A 139 -11.90 -7.60 22.50
N LEU A 140 -10.67 -7.10 22.70
CA LEU A 140 -10.42 -5.74 23.21
C LEU A 140 -10.63 -4.60 22.20
N SER A 141 -11.11 -4.91 20.99
CA SER A 141 -11.56 -3.92 19.99
C SER A 141 -13.07 -4.03 19.68
N ALA A 142 -13.77 -4.97 20.32
CA ALA A 142 -15.17 -5.27 20.03
C ALA A 142 -16.13 -4.09 20.30
N ASP A 143 -15.77 -3.20 21.22
CA ASP A 143 -16.55 -1.99 21.55
C ASP A 143 -16.43 -0.89 20.48
N GLY A 144 -15.64 -1.11 19.41
CA GLY A 144 -15.41 -0.14 18.35
C GLY A 144 -14.40 0.96 18.73
N PHE A 145 -13.62 0.76 19.80
CA PHE A 145 -12.56 1.66 20.23
C PHE A 145 -11.32 0.88 20.70
N THR A 146 -10.14 1.45 20.46
CA THR A 146 -8.83 0.87 20.80
C THR A 146 -7.93 1.91 21.49
N LEU A 147 -7.06 2.61 20.76
CA LEU A 147 -6.20 3.67 21.27
C LEU A 147 -6.99 4.86 21.86
N SER A 148 -8.25 5.03 21.46
CA SER A 148 -9.15 6.03 22.03
C SER A 148 -10.18 5.47 23.01
N HIS A 149 -10.03 4.22 23.44
CA HIS A 149 -10.93 3.59 24.40
C HIS A 149 -10.92 4.35 25.74
N ALA A 150 -12.11 4.48 26.35
CA ALA A 150 -12.28 5.20 27.62
C ALA A 150 -11.65 4.42 28.78
N ASP A 151 -11.83 3.10 28.80
CA ASP A 151 -11.15 2.20 29.73
C ASP A 151 -9.62 2.30 29.57
N PRO A 152 -8.88 2.66 30.63
CA PRO A 152 -7.43 2.76 30.60
C PRO A 152 -6.70 1.43 30.36
N GLU A 153 -7.25 0.30 30.79
CA GLU A 153 -6.60 -1.00 30.62
C GLU A 153 -6.66 -1.45 29.16
N ILE A 154 -7.81 -1.30 28.50
CA ILE A 154 -7.96 -1.56 27.06
C ILE A 154 -7.06 -0.63 26.25
N ARG A 155 -7.04 0.66 26.59
CA ARG A 155 -6.17 1.62 25.90
C ARG A 155 -4.69 1.27 26.08
N GLN A 156 -4.27 0.90 27.28
CA GLN A 156 -2.87 0.51 27.55
C GLN A 156 -2.47 -0.72 26.74
N PHE A 157 -3.35 -1.71 26.61
CA PHE A 157 -3.10 -2.89 25.77
C PHE A 157 -2.77 -2.50 24.32
N TRP A 158 -3.56 -1.59 23.73
CA TRP A 158 -3.34 -1.15 22.36
C TRP A 158 -2.10 -0.25 22.20
N ILE A 159 -1.79 0.57 23.20
CA ILE A 159 -0.54 1.34 23.24
C ILE A 159 0.66 0.39 23.26
N GLU A 160 0.67 -0.58 24.17
CA GLU A 160 1.75 -1.57 24.29
C GLU A 160 1.91 -2.40 23.01
N HIS A 161 0.80 -2.77 22.35
CA HIS A 161 0.84 -3.45 21.06
C HIS A 161 1.49 -2.59 19.98
N CYS A 162 1.09 -1.33 19.83
CA CYS A 162 1.72 -0.46 18.84
C CYS A 162 3.21 -0.26 19.14
N GLN A 163 3.61 -0.09 20.42
CA GLN A 163 5.02 -0.02 20.80
C GLN A 163 5.79 -1.30 20.46
N ALA A 164 5.21 -2.48 20.71
CA ALA A 164 5.79 -3.75 20.31
C ALA A 164 5.95 -3.84 18.79
N SER A 165 4.94 -3.41 18.02
CA SER A 165 5.01 -3.37 16.56
C SER A 165 6.10 -2.44 16.03
N ARG A 166 6.33 -1.29 16.69
CA ARG A 166 7.42 -0.38 16.33
C ARG A 166 8.79 -1.03 16.46
N ARG A 167 9.00 -1.84 17.50
CA ARG A 167 10.24 -2.62 17.69
C ARG A 167 10.40 -3.70 16.61
N VAL A 168 9.32 -4.37 16.21
CA VAL A 168 9.33 -5.33 15.08
C VAL A 168 9.69 -4.62 13.77
N SER A 169 9.07 -3.47 13.49
CA SER A 169 9.36 -2.68 12.29
C SER A 169 10.83 -2.19 12.27
N ALA A 170 11.34 -1.67 13.38
CA ALA A 170 12.76 -1.30 13.48
C ALA A 170 13.70 -2.50 13.28
N TYR A 171 13.32 -3.67 13.79
CA TYR A 171 14.06 -4.91 13.52
C TYR A 171 14.05 -5.27 12.03
N PHE A 172 12.94 -5.09 11.31
CA PHE A 172 12.92 -5.29 9.86
C PHE A 172 13.91 -4.38 9.15
N GLY A 173 13.94 -3.09 9.49
CA GLY A 173 14.86 -2.17 8.85
C GLY A 173 16.32 -2.44 9.17
N GLU A 174 16.63 -2.84 10.40
CA GLU A 174 17.97 -3.29 10.79
C GLU A 174 18.40 -4.53 9.99
N GLN A 175 17.50 -5.49 9.81
CA GLN A 175 17.82 -6.75 9.14
C GLN A 175 17.89 -6.64 7.62
N LEU A 176 17.14 -5.73 7.01
CA LEU A 176 16.98 -5.63 5.56
C LEU A 176 17.71 -4.42 4.95
N GLY A 177 18.27 -3.53 5.76
CA GLY A 177 19.04 -2.38 5.29
C GLY A 177 18.19 -1.27 4.65
N THR A 178 16.87 -1.31 4.85
CA THR A 178 15.92 -0.31 4.36
C THR A 178 14.88 -0.06 5.42
N PRO A 179 14.49 1.19 5.72
CA PRO A 179 13.51 1.44 6.76
C PRO A 179 12.19 0.73 6.46
N SER A 180 11.61 0.13 7.49
CA SER A 180 10.25 -0.37 7.47
C SER A 180 9.30 0.77 7.80
N VAL A 181 8.32 1.02 6.95
CA VAL A 181 7.24 1.94 7.29
C VAL A 181 6.24 1.16 8.13
N MET A 182 6.03 1.60 9.37
CA MET A 182 5.01 1.05 10.24
C MET A 182 3.77 1.96 10.22
N ASN A 183 2.67 1.47 9.70
CA ASN A 183 1.45 2.25 9.57
C ASN A 183 0.44 1.93 10.67
N ILE A 184 -0.08 2.98 11.31
CA ILE A 184 -1.05 2.91 12.40
C ILE A 184 -2.42 3.28 11.85
N TRP A 185 -3.24 2.25 11.63
CA TRP A 185 -4.67 2.36 11.39
C TRP A 185 -5.45 1.75 12.55
N ILE A 186 -6.56 2.39 12.94
CA ILE A 186 -7.46 1.92 14.00
C ILE A 186 -8.93 2.08 13.56
N PRO A 187 -9.84 1.18 14.00
CA PRO A 187 -11.25 1.22 13.63
C PRO A 187 -12.08 2.18 14.49
N ASP A 188 -11.44 2.95 15.37
CA ASP A 188 -12.07 3.73 16.42
C ASP A 188 -13.12 4.70 15.87
N GLY A 189 -14.38 4.48 16.23
CA GLY A 189 -15.49 5.25 15.68
C GLY A 189 -16.84 4.91 16.30
N MET A 190 -17.89 5.56 15.80
CA MET A 190 -19.27 5.27 16.20
C MET A 190 -20.16 5.06 14.98
N LYS A 191 -21.01 4.05 15.11
CA LYS A 191 -22.06 3.71 14.13
C LYS A 191 -23.00 4.89 13.87
N ASP A 192 -23.49 5.49 14.95
CA ASP A 192 -24.50 6.55 14.94
C ASP A 192 -23.94 7.85 15.55
N THR A 193 -24.76 8.89 15.58
CA THR A 193 -24.42 10.26 15.96
C THR A 193 -23.79 10.32 17.36
N PRO A 194 -22.49 10.66 17.49
CA PRO A 194 -21.84 10.80 18.78
C PRO A 194 -22.24 12.12 19.47
N ILE A 195 -22.31 12.09 20.80
CA ILE A 195 -22.45 13.28 21.64
C ILE A 195 -21.11 14.02 21.77
N ASP A 196 -20.01 13.28 21.91
CA ASP A 196 -18.68 13.84 22.14
C ASP A 196 -17.67 13.29 21.13
N ARG A 197 -17.22 14.15 20.22
CA ARG A 197 -16.16 13.86 19.24
C ARG A 197 -14.78 14.30 19.73
N LEU A 198 -14.69 15.01 20.85
CA LEU A 198 -13.44 15.56 21.37
C LEU A 198 -12.74 14.57 22.29
N ALA A 199 -13.44 14.01 23.28
CA ALA A 199 -12.79 13.16 24.28
C ALA A 199 -12.08 11.92 23.69
N PRO A 200 -12.66 11.18 22.72
CA PRO A 200 -11.93 10.09 22.06
C PRO A 200 -10.68 10.59 21.32
N ARG A 201 -10.75 11.74 20.64
CA ARG A 201 -9.60 12.33 19.95
C ARG A 201 -8.50 12.77 20.91
N GLN A 202 -8.85 13.31 22.07
CA GLN A 202 -7.88 13.65 23.12
C GLN A 202 -7.16 12.40 23.66
N ARG A 203 -7.90 11.31 23.87
CA ARG A 203 -7.30 10.02 24.27
C ARG A 203 -6.40 9.46 23.18
N LEU A 204 -6.83 9.50 21.93
CA LEU A 204 -6.02 9.07 20.79
C LEU A 204 -4.73 9.88 20.68
N LEU A 205 -4.81 11.20 20.83
CA LEU A 205 -3.64 12.09 20.80
C LEU A 205 -2.60 11.69 21.87
N SER A 206 -3.04 11.55 23.12
CA SER A 206 -2.16 11.12 24.22
C SER A 206 -1.62 9.71 24.01
N ALA A 207 -2.45 8.78 23.52
CA ALA A 207 -2.05 7.40 23.24
C ALA A 207 -0.98 7.34 22.15
N LEU A 208 -1.14 8.07 21.04
CA LEU A 208 -0.15 8.10 19.97
C LEU A 208 1.17 8.72 20.43
N ASP A 209 1.13 9.79 21.24
CA ASP A 209 2.34 10.38 21.83
C ASP A 209 3.09 9.35 22.70
N GLU A 210 2.36 8.52 23.45
CA GLU A 210 2.93 7.42 24.23
C GLU A 210 3.48 6.29 23.32
N VAL A 211 2.77 5.94 22.25
CA VAL A 211 3.19 4.94 21.27
C VAL A 211 4.53 5.30 20.63
N ILE A 212 4.72 6.57 20.24
CA ILE A 212 5.94 7.05 19.55
C ILE A 212 7.00 7.64 20.50
N SER A 213 6.80 7.50 21.82
CA SER A 213 7.69 8.07 22.83
C SER A 213 9.11 7.48 22.77
N GLU A 214 9.21 6.16 22.56
CA GLU A 214 10.48 5.48 22.30
C GLU A 214 11.06 5.96 20.96
N LYS A 215 12.27 6.53 20.99
CA LYS A 215 12.97 6.99 19.80
C LYS A 215 13.71 5.83 19.14
N LEU A 216 13.26 5.46 17.95
CA LEU A 216 13.87 4.43 17.11
C LEU A 216 14.71 5.07 16.00
N ASN A 217 15.63 4.31 15.42
CA ASN A 217 16.49 4.82 14.35
C ASN A 217 15.66 5.07 13.07
N PRO A 218 15.61 6.31 12.53
CA PRO A 218 14.84 6.62 11.32
C PRO A 218 15.38 5.94 10.05
N ALA A 219 16.61 5.40 10.08
CA ALA A 219 17.13 4.56 9.01
C ALA A 219 16.50 3.16 8.99
N HIS A 220 15.89 2.74 10.09
CA HIS A 220 15.29 1.40 10.24
C HIS A 220 13.76 1.44 10.34
N HIS A 221 13.19 2.54 10.81
CA HIS A 221 11.76 2.62 11.11
C HIS A 221 11.18 4.00 10.82
N ILE A 222 9.96 4.02 10.27
CA ILE A 222 9.17 5.22 10.04
C ILE A 222 7.77 4.96 10.61
N ASP A 223 7.33 5.80 11.55
CA ASP A 223 5.94 5.81 12.02
C ASP A 223 5.05 6.53 11.00
N ALA A 224 3.97 5.90 10.55
CA ALA A 224 2.91 6.50 9.73
C ALA A 224 1.55 6.39 10.45
N VAL A 225 0.66 7.36 10.21
CA VAL A 225 -0.71 7.35 10.74
C VAL A 225 -1.72 7.48 9.62
N GLU A 226 -2.79 6.69 9.68
CA GLU A 226 -3.77 6.56 8.59
C GLU A 226 -5.16 6.99 9.01
N SER A 227 -5.69 8.00 8.31
CA SER A 227 -7.06 8.43 8.50
C SER A 227 -8.04 7.57 7.74
N LYS A 228 -9.27 7.50 8.26
CA LYS A 228 -10.43 6.94 7.55
C LYS A 228 -11.62 7.88 7.70
N LEU A 229 -12.44 7.97 6.65
CA LEU A 229 -13.69 8.71 6.70
C LEU A 229 -14.74 7.97 7.54
N PHE A 230 -15.01 6.72 7.17
CA PHE A 230 -15.97 5.86 7.84
C PHE A 230 -15.67 4.38 7.59
N GLY A 231 -16.19 3.50 8.45
CA GLY A 231 -16.19 2.04 8.25
C GLY A 231 -17.59 1.46 8.46
N ILE A 232 -17.83 0.24 8.01
CA ILE A 232 -19.11 -0.44 8.23
C ILE A 232 -19.28 -0.74 9.73
N GLY A 233 -20.37 -0.27 10.34
CA GLY A 233 -20.55 -0.29 11.80
C GLY A 233 -19.88 0.88 12.55
N ALA A 234 -19.19 1.78 11.84
CA ALA A 234 -18.58 3.01 12.35
C ALA A 234 -18.81 4.18 11.37
N GLU A 235 -20.05 4.34 10.90
CA GLU A 235 -20.39 5.17 9.75
C GLU A 235 -20.40 6.67 10.06
N SER A 236 -20.86 7.05 11.26
CA SER A 236 -21.20 8.45 11.57
C SER A 236 -20.05 9.26 12.16
N TYR A 237 -18.98 8.59 12.58
CA TYR A 237 -17.84 9.21 13.23
C TYR A 237 -16.62 8.30 13.25
N THR A 238 -15.49 8.82 12.76
CA THR A 238 -14.16 8.23 12.93
C THR A 238 -13.31 9.12 13.82
N VAL A 239 -12.68 8.52 14.84
CA VAL A 239 -11.83 9.25 15.80
C VAL A 239 -10.61 9.82 15.09
N GLY A 240 -9.87 8.94 14.41
CA GLY A 240 -8.72 9.27 13.57
C GLY A 240 -9.12 9.83 12.20
N SER A 241 -9.76 10.99 12.19
CA SER A 241 -10.16 11.67 10.95
C SER A 241 -8.97 12.27 10.18
N ASN A 242 -9.19 12.65 8.92
CA ASN A 242 -8.18 13.28 8.06
C ASN A 242 -7.47 14.46 8.77
N GLU A 243 -8.23 15.43 9.29
CA GLU A 243 -7.65 16.61 9.94
C GLU A 243 -6.91 16.26 11.23
N PHE A 244 -7.36 15.21 11.93
CA PHE A 244 -6.71 14.75 13.15
C PHE A 244 -5.30 14.24 12.81
N TYR A 245 -5.17 13.37 11.81
CA TYR A 245 -3.88 12.80 11.46
C TYR A 245 -2.99 13.73 10.64
N MET A 246 -3.56 14.62 9.82
CA MET A 246 -2.78 15.71 9.22
C MET A 246 -2.16 16.61 10.30
N GLY A 247 -2.96 17.02 11.30
CA GLY A 247 -2.47 17.80 12.43
C GLY A 247 -1.46 17.03 13.31
N TYR A 248 -1.70 15.74 13.54
CA TYR A 248 -0.80 14.88 14.30
C TYR A 248 0.54 14.72 13.60
N ALA A 249 0.53 14.26 12.33
CA ALA A 249 1.74 14.04 11.55
C ALA A 249 2.54 15.33 11.34
N ALA A 250 1.88 16.47 11.09
CA ALA A 250 2.56 17.75 10.98
C ALA A 250 3.20 18.19 12.32
N SER A 251 2.54 17.99 13.46
CA SER A 251 3.07 18.43 14.76
C SER A 251 4.12 17.48 15.35
N ARG A 252 4.02 16.16 15.10
CA ARG A 252 4.95 15.14 15.61
C ARG A 252 6.00 14.70 14.59
N GLN A 253 5.89 15.19 13.36
CA GLN A 253 6.78 14.83 12.24
C GLN A 253 6.83 13.31 12.01
N THR A 254 5.69 12.64 12.11
CA THR A 254 5.50 11.27 11.59
C THR A 254 5.24 11.32 10.09
N ALA A 255 5.29 10.19 9.41
CA ALA A 255 4.69 10.09 8.08
C ALA A 255 3.16 10.20 8.18
N LEU A 256 2.52 10.61 7.08
CA LEU A 256 1.08 10.57 6.90
C LEU A 256 0.74 9.47 5.89
N CYS A 257 -0.16 8.56 6.24
CA CYS A 257 -0.72 7.61 5.29
C CYS A 257 -1.97 8.20 4.62
N LEU A 258 -2.00 8.14 3.29
CA LEU A 258 -3.13 8.51 2.45
C LEU A 258 -3.62 7.28 1.71
N ASP A 259 -4.77 6.75 2.11
CA ASP A 259 -5.44 5.66 1.41
C ASP A 259 -6.45 6.20 0.41
N ALA A 260 -6.41 5.72 -0.84
CA ALA A 260 -7.27 6.20 -1.93
C ALA A 260 -8.77 5.91 -1.71
N GLY A 261 -9.13 4.98 -0.82
CA GLY A 261 -10.48 4.57 -0.47
C GLY A 261 -11.07 5.27 0.74
N HIS A 262 -10.25 5.98 1.50
CA HIS A 262 -10.59 6.46 2.85
C HIS A 262 -11.24 7.85 2.91
N PHE A 263 -11.62 8.43 1.78
CA PHE A 263 -12.03 9.83 1.68
C PHE A 263 -13.49 10.00 1.19
N HIS A 264 -13.97 11.25 1.13
CA HIS A 264 -15.33 11.53 0.68
C HIS A 264 -15.53 11.16 -0.79
N PRO A 265 -16.78 11.04 -1.27
CA PRO A 265 -17.05 10.91 -2.70
C PRO A 265 -16.34 12.01 -3.48
N THR A 266 -15.65 11.62 -4.57
CA THR A 266 -14.82 12.49 -5.45
C THR A 266 -13.54 13.06 -4.85
N GLU A 267 -13.29 12.86 -3.56
CA GLU A 267 -12.04 13.28 -2.93
C GLU A 267 -10.92 12.32 -3.34
N VAL A 268 -9.79 12.89 -3.77
CA VAL A 268 -8.67 12.15 -4.35
C VAL A 268 -7.40 12.40 -3.57
N ILE A 269 -6.54 11.39 -3.45
CA ILE A 269 -5.29 11.51 -2.71
C ILE A 269 -4.17 12.12 -3.56
N SER A 270 -4.28 12.04 -4.89
CA SER A 270 -3.36 12.70 -5.83
C SER A 270 -3.18 14.19 -5.50
N ASP A 271 -4.28 14.93 -5.31
CA ASP A 271 -4.28 16.36 -4.92
C ASP A 271 -3.56 16.61 -3.57
N LYS A 272 -3.71 15.67 -2.63
CA LYS A 272 -3.18 15.81 -1.26
C LYS A 272 -1.68 15.66 -1.20
N ILE A 273 -1.06 14.95 -2.15
CA ILE A 273 0.38 14.64 -2.13
C ILE A 273 1.22 15.91 -2.02
N SER A 274 1.02 16.85 -2.95
CA SER A 274 1.81 18.09 -2.99
C SER A 274 1.55 19.00 -1.79
N SER A 275 0.30 19.04 -1.31
CA SER A 275 -0.11 19.81 -0.13
C SER A 275 0.49 19.26 1.17
N ALA A 276 0.34 17.96 1.41
CA ALA A 276 0.78 17.32 2.66
C ALA A 276 2.31 17.33 2.79
N MET A 277 3.02 17.10 1.68
CA MET A 277 4.49 17.01 1.65
C MET A 277 5.21 18.29 2.12
N LEU A 278 4.52 19.43 2.14
CA LEU A 278 5.03 20.69 2.69
C LEU A 278 5.11 20.70 4.22
N TYR A 279 4.34 19.85 4.91
CA TYR A 279 4.18 19.87 6.35
C TYR A 279 4.67 18.59 7.05
N VAL A 280 4.64 17.45 6.34
CA VAL A 280 5.04 16.15 6.89
C VAL A 280 6.31 15.65 6.21
N PRO A 281 7.21 14.95 6.91
CA PRO A 281 8.49 14.51 6.35
C PRO A 281 8.34 13.47 5.25
N ARG A 282 7.33 12.59 5.33
CA ARG A 282 7.13 11.46 4.43
C ARG A 282 5.64 11.16 4.25
N LEU A 283 5.29 10.56 3.12
CA LEU A 283 3.97 10.00 2.87
C LEU A 283 4.06 8.49 2.69
N LEU A 284 3.12 7.77 3.27
CA LEU A 284 2.74 6.44 2.83
C LEU A 284 1.49 6.59 1.97
N LEU A 285 1.45 5.93 0.82
CA LEU A 285 0.25 5.88 -0.01
C LEU A 285 -0.27 4.46 0.02
N HIS A 286 -1.51 4.27 0.47
CA HIS A 286 -2.23 3.04 0.23
C HIS A 286 -3.07 3.25 -1.04
N VAL A 287 -2.55 2.77 -2.16
CA VAL A 287 -3.30 2.83 -3.42
C VAL A 287 -4.29 1.68 -3.43
N SER A 288 -5.57 2.05 -3.32
CA SER A 288 -6.75 1.18 -3.30
C SER A 288 -7.75 1.66 -4.35
N ARG A 289 -8.88 0.96 -4.52
CA ARG A 289 -9.98 1.43 -5.38
C ARG A 289 -11.32 1.38 -4.63
N PRO A 290 -11.84 2.52 -4.15
CA PRO A 290 -13.18 2.56 -3.56
C PRO A 290 -14.25 2.40 -4.65
N VAL A 291 -15.24 1.57 -4.36
CA VAL A 291 -16.45 1.44 -5.17
C VAL A 291 -17.63 1.84 -4.30
N ARG A 292 -17.85 3.16 -4.23
CA ARG A 292 -18.87 3.87 -3.42
C ARG A 292 -18.63 3.93 -1.92
N TRP A 293 -17.89 2.98 -1.39
CA TRP A 293 -17.38 2.96 -0.03
C TRP A 293 -15.93 2.47 -0.08
N ASP A 294 -15.29 2.44 1.08
CA ASP A 294 -13.97 1.87 1.23
C ASP A 294 -14.03 0.34 1.10
N SER A 295 -14.12 -0.10 -0.15
CA SER A 295 -14.50 -1.46 -0.54
C SER A 295 -13.33 -2.32 -0.96
N ASP A 296 -12.12 -1.80 -0.86
CA ASP A 296 -10.87 -2.56 -1.04
C ASP A 296 -10.81 -3.35 -2.35
N HIS A 297 -11.22 -2.74 -3.47
CA HIS A 297 -11.11 -3.40 -4.76
C HIS A 297 -9.71 -3.25 -5.36
N VAL A 298 -9.34 -4.21 -6.21
CA VAL A 298 -8.08 -4.20 -6.93
C VAL A 298 -7.87 -2.91 -7.72
N VAL A 299 -6.68 -2.33 -7.56
CA VAL A 299 -6.18 -1.15 -8.28
C VAL A 299 -6.17 -1.37 -9.80
N LEU A 300 -6.68 -0.40 -10.54
CA LEU A 300 -6.73 -0.42 -12.00
C LEU A 300 -5.71 0.56 -12.59
N LEU A 301 -5.46 0.45 -13.90
CA LEU A 301 -4.81 1.54 -14.62
C LEU A 301 -5.87 2.57 -15.00
N ASP A 302 -6.33 3.33 -14.01
CA ASP A 302 -7.39 4.33 -14.12
C ASP A 302 -6.85 5.76 -13.93
N ASP A 303 -7.77 6.73 -13.90
CA ASP A 303 -7.43 8.15 -13.82
C ASP A 303 -6.72 8.51 -12.50
N GLU A 304 -7.25 8.06 -11.36
CA GLU A 304 -6.66 8.41 -10.06
C GLU A 304 -5.35 7.67 -9.80
N THR A 305 -5.24 6.39 -10.17
CA THR A 305 -3.96 5.66 -10.09
C THR A 305 -2.89 6.34 -10.94
N GLN A 306 -3.26 6.84 -12.13
CA GLN A 306 -2.36 7.63 -12.96
C GLN A 306 -2.03 8.99 -12.34
N ALA A 307 -3.00 9.68 -11.74
CA ALA A 307 -2.79 10.98 -11.10
C ALA A 307 -1.83 10.86 -9.91
N ILE A 308 -2.02 9.84 -9.05
CA ILE A 308 -1.12 9.50 -7.95
C ILE A 308 0.30 9.31 -8.45
N ALA A 309 0.50 8.45 -9.46
CA ALA A 309 1.81 8.23 -10.04
C ALA A 309 2.42 9.53 -10.60
N SER A 310 1.61 10.35 -11.28
CA SER A 310 2.06 11.60 -11.89
C SER A 310 2.57 12.58 -10.84
N GLU A 311 1.87 12.76 -9.72
CA GLU A 311 2.31 13.66 -8.64
C GLU A 311 3.62 13.18 -7.98
N ILE A 312 3.80 11.86 -7.83
CA ILE A 312 5.06 11.31 -7.30
C ILE A 312 6.23 11.65 -8.23
N ILE A 313 6.07 11.40 -9.53
CA ILE A 313 7.15 11.56 -10.51
C ILE A 313 7.43 13.04 -10.80
N ARG A 314 6.40 13.85 -11.04
CA ARG A 314 6.54 15.29 -11.38
C ARG A 314 7.32 16.07 -10.33
N HIS A 315 7.17 15.68 -9.07
CA HIS A 315 7.78 16.35 -7.92
C HIS A 315 9.03 15.62 -7.39
N ASN A 316 9.51 14.58 -8.09
CA ASN A 316 10.68 13.79 -7.71
C ASN A 316 10.63 13.22 -6.28
N LEU A 317 9.47 12.70 -5.85
CA LEU A 317 9.21 12.32 -4.45
C LEU A 317 9.72 10.92 -4.06
N PHE A 318 10.73 10.42 -4.74
CA PHE A 318 11.17 9.02 -4.69
C PHE A 318 11.59 8.54 -3.29
N ASP A 319 12.20 9.42 -2.49
CA ASP A 319 12.70 9.08 -1.15
C ASP A 319 11.73 9.45 -0.02
N ARG A 320 10.64 10.15 -0.34
CA ARG A 320 9.67 10.68 0.63
C ARG A 320 8.29 10.06 0.51
N VAL A 321 7.97 9.46 -0.63
CA VAL A 321 6.73 8.71 -0.84
C VAL A 321 7.02 7.21 -0.81
N HIS A 322 6.31 6.51 0.06
CA HIS A 322 6.30 5.06 0.15
C HIS A 322 5.01 4.56 -0.52
N ILE A 323 5.15 3.83 -1.62
CA ILE A 323 4.01 3.34 -2.41
C ILE A 323 3.62 1.96 -1.88
N GLY A 324 2.48 1.88 -1.22
CA GLY A 324 1.81 0.64 -0.82
C GLY A 324 0.55 0.41 -1.65
N LEU A 325 0.11 -0.84 -1.71
CA LEU A 325 -1.23 -1.19 -2.15
C LEU A 325 -2.05 -1.53 -0.91
N ASP A 326 -3.35 -1.25 -0.94
CA ASP A 326 -4.31 -1.77 0.03
C ASP A 326 -5.59 -2.17 -0.71
N PHE A 327 -5.87 -3.46 -0.74
CA PHE A 327 -7.14 -3.99 -1.24
C PHE A 327 -7.29 -5.43 -0.80
N PHE A 328 -8.51 -5.95 -0.76
CA PHE A 328 -8.77 -7.35 -0.48
C PHE A 328 -10.04 -7.86 -1.16
N ASP A 329 -9.88 -8.22 -2.44
CA ASP A 329 -10.96 -8.80 -3.25
C ASP A 329 -10.96 -10.32 -3.12
N ALA A 330 -11.85 -10.81 -2.26
CA ALA A 330 -12.08 -12.24 -2.02
C ALA A 330 -13.00 -12.90 -3.07
N SER A 331 -13.43 -12.16 -4.10
CA SER A 331 -14.32 -12.68 -5.15
C SER A 331 -13.58 -13.26 -6.37
N ILE A 332 -12.27 -13.06 -6.44
CA ILE A 332 -11.40 -13.53 -7.51
C ILE A 332 -10.16 -14.26 -6.98
N ASN A 333 -9.38 -14.84 -7.88
CA ASN A 333 -8.08 -15.42 -7.53
C ASN A 333 -7.16 -14.35 -6.92
N ARG A 334 -6.70 -14.59 -5.68
CA ARG A 334 -5.94 -13.62 -4.88
C ARG A 334 -4.57 -13.28 -5.47
N ILE A 335 -3.94 -14.25 -6.13
CA ILE A 335 -2.67 -14.05 -6.85
C ILE A 335 -2.90 -13.15 -8.06
N ALA A 336 -3.98 -13.37 -8.82
CA ALA A 336 -4.34 -12.50 -9.93
C ALA A 336 -4.61 -11.06 -9.46
N ALA A 337 -5.28 -10.86 -8.33
CA ALA A 337 -5.52 -9.54 -7.77
C ALA A 337 -4.22 -8.76 -7.50
N TRP A 338 -3.24 -9.38 -6.84
CA TRP A 338 -1.92 -8.77 -6.64
C TRP A 338 -1.21 -8.47 -7.95
N VAL A 339 -1.21 -9.42 -8.89
CA VAL A 339 -0.55 -9.24 -10.18
C VAL A 339 -1.16 -8.08 -10.95
N ILE A 340 -2.49 -7.98 -10.98
CA ILE A 340 -3.22 -6.87 -11.62
C ILE A 340 -2.88 -5.54 -10.94
N GLY A 341 -3.11 -5.42 -9.64
CA GLY A 341 -2.93 -4.16 -8.91
C GLY A 341 -1.49 -3.64 -8.96
N THR A 342 -0.52 -4.52 -8.71
CA THR A 342 0.90 -4.14 -8.69
C THR A 342 1.42 -3.77 -10.07
N ARG A 343 1.04 -4.52 -11.12
CA ARG A 343 1.40 -4.18 -12.50
C ARG A 343 0.74 -2.87 -12.92
N ASN A 344 -0.50 -2.60 -12.51
CA ASN A 344 -1.19 -1.35 -12.83
C ASN A 344 -0.53 -0.13 -12.17
N MET A 345 -0.14 -0.23 -10.90
CA MET A 345 0.64 0.82 -10.24
C MET A 345 1.97 1.07 -10.96
N LYS A 346 2.70 0.01 -11.33
CA LYS A 346 3.97 0.13 -12.08
C LYS A 346 3.79 0.70 -13.49
N LYS A 347 2.71 0.36 -14.19
CA LYS A 347 2.35 0.97 -15.49
C LYS A 347 2.06 2.46 -15.32
N ALA A 348 1.36 2.87 -14.26
CA ALA A 348 1.08 4.27 -13.99
C ALA A 348 2.36 5.07 -13.72
N LEU A 349 3.28 4.51 -12.91
CA LEU A 349 4.61 5.08 -12.67
C LEU A 349 5.42 5.20 -13.96
N LEU A 350 5.43 4.16 -14.80
CA LEU A 350 6.09 4.20 -16.10
C LEU A 350 5.53 5.30 -17.00
N ARG A 351 4.20 5.41 -17.11
CA ARG A 351 3.55 6.46 -17.91
C ARG A 351 3.92 7.86 -17.42
N ALA A 352 3.99 8.06 -16.10
CA ALA A 352 4.41 9.32 -15.52
C ALA A 352 5.90 9.62 -15.77
N LEU A 353 6.77 8.60 -15.75
CA LEU A 353 8.19 8.74 -16.12
C LEU A 353 8.42 9.02 -17.60
N LEU A 354 7.47 8.64 -18.45
CA LEU A 354 7.46 8.90 -19.88
C LEU A 354 6.77 10.22 -20.24
N GLU A 355 6.31 11.00 -19.26
CA GLU A 355 5.70 12.31 -19.48
C GLU A 355 6.80 13.38 -19.70
N PRO A 356 6.72 14.22 -20.74
CA PRO A 356 7.61 15.37 -20.94
C PRO A 356 7.27 16.51 -19.97
N THR A 357 7.43 16.23 -18.67
CA THR A 357 6.94 17.05 -17.55
C THR A 357 7.45 18.48 -17.61
N ASP A 358 8.74 18.68 -17.87
CA ASP A 358 9.33 20.03 -17.90
C ASP A 358 8.74 20.90 -19.01
N MET A 359 8.51 20.32 -20.20
CA MET A 359 7.84 21.01 -21.28
C MET A 359 6.39 21.36 -20.90
N LEU A 360 5.63 20.41 -20.34
CA LEU A 360 4.25 20.65 -19.91
C LEU A 360 4.16 21.73 -18.82
N ARG A 361 5.10 21.72 -17.87
CA ARG A 361 5.21 22.74 -16.82
C ARG A 361 5.50 24.12 -17.40
N GLN A 362 6.37 24.23 -18.40
CA GLN A 362 6.62 25.52 -19.07
C GLN A 362 5.38 26.04 -19.83
N LEU A 363 4.61 25.14 -20.46
CA LEU A 363 3.33 25.49 -21.09
C LEU A 363 2.31 25.99 -20.08
N GLU A 364 2.24 25.37 -18.90
CA GLU A 364 1.39 25.82 -17.80
C GLU A 364 1.79 27.21 -17.28
N LEU A 365 3.08 27.43 -17.01
CA LEU A 365 3.59 28.69 -16.46
C LEU A 365 3.39 29.87 -17.40
N ARG A 366 3.40 29.65 -18.72
CA ARG A 366 3.14 30.69 -19.73
C ARG A 366 1.65 30.89 -20.05
N GLY A 367 0.75 30.14 -19.41
CA GLY A 367 -0.69 30.23 -19.63
C GLY A 367 -1.20 29.55 -20.90
N ASP A 368 -0.40 28.70 -21.56
CA ASP A 368 -0.81 27.96 -22.75
C ASP A 368 -1.53 26.66 -22.36
N TYR A 369 -2.70 26.84 -21.76
CA TYR A 369 -3.52 25.74 -21.25
C TYR A 369 -4.07 24.85 -22.36
N THR A 370 -4.23 25.39 -23.58
CA THR A 370 -4.62 24.63 -24.76
C THR A 370 -3.56 23.59 -25.11
N ALA A 371 -2.28 24.00 -25.24
CA ALA A 371 -1.20 23.06 -25.53
C ALA A 371 -0.99 22.08 -24.37
N ARG A 372 -1.07 22.55 -23.11
CA ARG A 372 -0.96 21.68 -21.93
C ARG A 372 -1.98 20.55 -21.98
N LEU A 373 -3.26 20.88 -22.17
CA LEU A 373 -4.34 19.88 -22.22
C LEU A 373 -4.19 18.95 -23.44
N ALA A 374 -3.95 19.51 -24.63
CA ALA A 374 -3.81 18.71 -25.84
C ALA A 374 -2.67 17.69 -25.71
N LEU A 375 -1.51 18.10 -25.20
CA LEU A 375 -0.36 17.21 -25.06
C LEU A 375 -0.54 16.17 -23.96
N LEU A 376 -1.19 16.51 -22.84
CA LEU A 376 -1.56 15.53 -21.81
C LEU A 376 -2.47 14.42 -22.38
N GLU A 377 -3.41 14.77 -23.26
CA GLU A 377 -4.27 13.77 -23.92
C GLU A 377 -3.48 12.93 -24.95
N GLU A 378 -2.63 13.55 -25.76
CA GLU A 378 -1.81 12.83 -26.74
C GLU A 378 -0.83 11.83 -26.10
N GLN A 379 -0.34 12.11 -24.88
CA GLN A 379 0.46 11.15 -24.09
C GLN A 379 -0.26 9.81 -23.89
N LYS A 380 -1.60 9.81 -23.76
CA LYS A 380 -2.37 8.58 -23.55
C LYS A 380 -2.28 7.61 -24.73
N SER A 381 -2.03 8.13 -25.93
CA SER A 381 -1.86 7.38 -27.18
C SER A 381 -0.41 7.21 -27.64
N LEU A 382 0.57 7.78 -26.93
CA LEU A 382 1.97 7.44 -27.17
C LEU A 382 2.21 5.95 -26.84
N PRO A 383 3.18 5.28 -27.49
CA PRO A 383 3.36 3.83 -27.41
C PRO A 383 4.06 3.38 -26.11
N TRP A 384 3.59 3.84 -24.95
CA TRP A 384 4.11 3.44 -23.63
C TRP A 384 3.95 1.94 -23.37
N GLN A 385 3.02 1.28 -24.05
CA GLN A 385 2.79 -0.17 -23.96
C GLN A 385 4.01 -0.95 -24.44
N ALA A 386 4.64 -0.55 -25.55
CA ALA A 386 5.86 -1.20 -26.04
C ALA A 386 7.02 -1.03 -25.05
N ILE A 387 7.07 0.11 -24.34
CA ILE A 387 8.05 0.33 -23.29
C ILE A 387 7.77 -0.57 -22.08
N TRP A 388 6.51 -0.71 -21.69
CA TRP A 388 6.10 -1.63 -20.62
C TRP A 388 6.43 -3.10 -20.95
N GLU A 389 6.15 -3.54 -22.18
CA GLU A 389 6.46 -4.90 -22.64
C GLU A 389 7.96 -5.16 -22.63
N GLY A 390 8.77 -4.22 -23.12
CA GLY A 390 10.23 -4.31 -23.03
C GLY A 390 10.73 -4.35 -21.57
N TYR A 391 10.12 -3.59 -20.66
CA TYR A 391 10.43 -3.63 -19.23
C TYR A 391 10.10 -5.00 -18.61
N CYS A 392 8.94 -5.57 -18.95
CA CYS A 392 8.58 -6.93 -18.54
C CYS A 392 9.59 -7.96 -19.06
N GLN A 393 9.96 -7.87 -20.33
CA GLN A 393 10.94 -8.78 -20.95
C GLN A 393 12.31 -8.68 -20.27
N ARG A 394 12.78 -7.47 -19.94
CA ARG A 394 14.06 -7.25 -19.22
C ARG A 394 14.06 -7.80 -17.79
N ASN A 395 12.88 -8.00 -17.20
CA ASN A 395 12.68 -8.55 -15.86
C ASN A 395 12.26 -10.03 -15.89
N ASP A 396 12.33 -10.70 -17.05
CA ASP A 396 11.95 -12.10 -17.23
C ASP A 396 10.51 -12.44 -16.77
N VAL A 397 9.58 -11.49 -16.90
CA VAL A 397 8.15 -11.70 -16.60
C VAL A 397 7.29 -11.64 -17.86
N PRO A 398 6.08 -12.26 -17.89
CA PRO A 398 5.20 -12.18 -19.04
C PRO A 398 4.83 -10.72 -19.41
N VAL A 399 4.95 -10.41 -20.70
CA VAL A 399 4.74 -9.06 -21.25
C VAL A 399 3.26 -8.70 -21.40
N ASP A 400 2.43 -9.70 -21.65
CA ASP A 400 1.00 -9.60 -21.98
C ASP A 400 0.15 -10.36 -20.94
N ALA A 401 -1.07 -10.77 -21.32
CA ALA A 401 -1.98 -11.50 -20.43
C ALA A 401 -1.55 -12.94 -20.11
N ARG A 402 -0.46 -13.48 -20.69
CA ARG A 402 0.01 -14.86 -20.44
C ARG A 402 0.43 -15.15 -19.00
N TRP A 403 0.66 -14.13 -18.16
CA TRP A 403 0.83 -14.36 -16.72
C TRP A 403 -0.40 -15.07 -16.10
N LEU A 404 -1.59 -14.91 -16.70
CA LEU A 404 -2.80 -15.57 -16.24
C LEU A 404 -2.73 -17.09 -16.40
N ASP A 405 -1.99 -17.60 -17.38
CA ASP A 405 -1.84 -19.04 -17.59
C ASP A 405 -1.05 -19.67 -16.43
N ALA A 406 -0.01 -19.01 -15.93
CA ALA A 406 0.74 -19.44 -14.76
C ALA A 406 -0.12 -19.43 -13.48
N VAL A 407 -1.00 -18.42 -13.34
CA VAL A 407 -1.96 -18.36 -12.23
C VAL A 407 -2.97 -19.51 -12.31
N ARG A 408 -3.51 -19.80 -13.51
CA ARG A 408 -4.43 -20.91 -13.73
C ARG A 408 -3.79 -22.27 -13.47
N GLU A 409 -2.54 -22.44 -13.90
CA GLU A 409 -1.78 -23.67 -13.64
C GLU A 409 -1.56 -23.88 -12.13
N TYR A 410 -1.12 -22.83 -11.43
CA TYR A 410 -0.92 -22.89 -9.97
C TYR A 410 -2.24 -23.10 -9.23
N GLU A 411 -3.33 -22.48 -9.69
CA GLU A 411 -4.66 -22.70 -9.16
C GLU A 411 -5.08 -24.16 -9.30
N GLN A 412 -4.88 -24.75 -10.47
CA GLN A 412 -5.20 -26.16 -10.72
C GLN A 412 -4.35 -27.10 -9.86
N GLN A 413 -3.05 -26.84 -9.73
CA GLN A 413 -2.10 -27.75 -9.06
C GLN A 413 -2.07 -27.57 -7.53
N THR A 414 -2.31 -26.36 -7.03
CA THR A 414 -2.10 -26.00 -5.61
C THR A 414 -3.37 -25.46 -4.97
N LEU A 415 -3.95 -24.38 -5.51
CA LEU A 415 -5.06 -23.69 -4.83
C LEU A 415 -6.35 -24.53 -4.79
N SER A 416 -6.61 -25.34 -5.82
CA SER A 416 -7.78 -26.23 -5.91
C SER A 416 -7.79 -27.34 -4.84
N GLN A 417 -6.66 -27.56 -4.17
CA GLN A 417 -6.49 -28.56 -3.12
C GLN A 417 -6.72 -27.97 -1.71
N ARG A 418 -7.22 -26.73 -1.60
CA ARG A 418 -7.35 -26.00 -0.34
C ARG A 418 -8.72 -25.38 -0.11
#